data_AF-A0A2T4X5U4-F1
#
_entry.id   AF-A0A2T4X5U4-F1
#
_cell.length_a   1.000
_cell.length_b   1.000
_cell.length_c   1.000
_cell.angle_alpha   90.00
_cell.angle_beta   90.00
_cell.angle_gamma   90.00
#
_symmetry.space_group_name_H-M   'P 1'
#
loop_
_entity.id
_entity.type
_entity.pdbx_description
1 polymer ?
#
loop_
_entity_poly.entity_id
_entity_poly.type
_entity_poly.pdbx_seq_one_letter_code
_entity_poly.pdbx_strand_id
1 'polypeptide(L)' 'GVNITAGLPFIRTSPDHGTAFDIAGSGRANPDSMIAALHLALQCSKRRRESHQPERS' A
#
# COMPACT_ATOMS: atom_id res chain seq x y z
N GLY A 1 2.58 -6.07 -8.87
CA GLY A 1 1.15 -5.79 -8.56
C GLY A 1 1.00 -5.36 -7.11
N VAL A 2 -0.24 -5.16 -6.62
CA VAL A 2 -0.52 -4.71 -5.24
C VAL A 2 -1.72 -5.48 -4.69
N ASN A 3 -1.60 -5.96 -3.46
CA ASN A 3 -2.69 -6.57 -2.70
C ASN A 3 -3.35 -5.52 -1.78
N ILE A 4 -4.69 -5.46 -1.77
CA ILE A 4 -5.49 -4.61 -0.89
C ILE A 4 -6.44 -5.46 -0.03
N THR A 5 -6.59 -5.12 1.25
CA THR A 5 -7.55 -5.80 2.13
C THR A 5 -8.74 -4.91 2.43
N ALA A 6 -9.92 -5.32 1.96
CA ALA A 6 -11.19 -4.66 2.25
C ALA A 6 -11.76 -5.11 3.60
N GLY A 7 -12.60 -4.27 4.22
CA GLY A 7 -13.32 -4.58 5.46
C GLY A 7 -12.58 -4.27 6.77
N LEU A 8 -11.31 -3.88 6.72
CA LEU A 8 -10.58 -3.42 7.92
C LEU A 8 -10.93 -1.96 8.26
N PRO A 9 -10.89 -1.57 9.55
CA PRO A 9 -11.14 -0.18 9.96
C PRO A 9 -10.01 0.80 9.59
N PHE A 10 -8.92 0.29 9.02
CA PHE A 10 -7.77 1.04 8.53
C PHE A 10 -7.33 0.57 7.14
N ILE A 11 -6.56 1.40 6.46
CA ILE A 11 -6.06 1.12 5.11
C ILE A 11 -4.92 0.09 5.22
N ARG A 12 -5.02 -0.99 4.46
CA ARG A 12 -3.97 -2.01 4.37
C ARG A 12 -3.69 -2.40 2.92
N THR A 13 -2.46 -2.17 2.49
CA THR A 13 -1.89 -2.62 1.22
C THR A 13 -0.68 -3.52 1.47
N SER A 14 -0.26 -4.30 0.47
CA SER A 14 0.94 -5.13 0.53
C SER A 14 1.47 -5.43 -0.87
N PRO A 15 2.77 -5.76 -1.01
CA PRO A 15 3.29 -6.26 -2.28
C PRO A 15 2.59 -7.57 -2.70
N ASP A 16 2.68 -7.91 -3.98
CA ASP A 16 2.10 -9.12 -4.57
C ASP A 16 3.06 -10.32 -4.64
N HIS A 17 4.23 -10.20 -4.04
CA HIS A 17 5.21 -11.26 -3.94
C HIS A 17 5.44 -11.71 -2.48
N GLY A 18 6.04 -12.90 -2.33
CA GLY A 18 6.45 -13.46 -1.04
C GLY A 18 7.79 -12.91 -0.55
N THR A 19 8.44 -13.64 0.37
CA THR A 19 9.65 -13.20 1.07
C THR A 19 10.93 -13.22 0.23
N ALA A 20 10.98 -14.01 -0.84
CA ALA A 20 12.13 -14.13 -1.74
C ALA A 20 13.47 -14.37 -0.99
N PHE A 21 13.46 -15.33 -0.04
CA PHE A 21 14.63 -15.61 0.82
C PHE A 21 15.89 -16.02 0.05
N ASP A 22 15.72 -16.65 -1.10
CA ASP A 22 16.78 -17.07 -2.01
C ASP A 22 17.61 -15.91 -2.59
N ILE A 23 17.05 -14.70 -2.62
CA ILE A 23 17.72 -13.48 -3.11
C ILE A 23 17.89 -12.40 -2.04
N ALA A 24 17.63 -12.73 -0.77
CA ALA A 24 17.79 -11.79 0.33
C ALA A 24 19.25 -11.30 0.43
N GLY A 25 19.45 -9.99 0.51
CA GLY A 25 20.79 -9.38 0.57
C GLY A 25 21.57 -9.37 -0.75
N SER A 26 21.02 -9.91 -1.84
CA SER A 26 21.73 -9.99 -3.12
C SER A 26 21.59 -8.73 -4.00
N GLY A 27 20.78 -7.76 -3.60
CA GLY A 27 20.46 -6.56 -4.40
C GLY A 27 19.64 -6.83 -5.67
N ARG A 28 19.06 -8.04 -5.83
CA ARG A 28 18.31 -8.44 -7.05
C ARG A 28 16.79 -8.32 -6.92
N ALA A 29 16.28 -7.99 -5.74
CA ALA A 29 14.84 -7.87 -5.52
C ALA A 29 14.27 -6.70 -6.33
N ASN A 30 13.15 -6.91 -7.01
CA ASN A 30 12.41 -5.83 -7.66
C ASN A 30 11.54 -5.08 -6.62
N PRO A 31 11.75 -3.78 -6.37
CA PRO A 31 11.00 -3.01 -5.39
C PRO A 31 9.64 -2.47 -5.90
N ASP A 32 9.32 -2.58 -7.19
CA ASP A 32 8.18 -1.91 -7.83
C ASP A 32 6.84 -2.20 -7.14
N SER A 33 6.60 -3.45 -6.76
CA SER A 33 5.36 -3.85 -6.07
C SER A 33 5.20 -3.18 -4.70
N MET A 34 6.29 -3.08 -3.93
CA MET A 34 6.29 -2.43 -2.63
C MET A 34 6.06 -0.92 -2.77
N ILE A 35 6.73 -0.28 -3.73
CA ILE A 35 6.55 1.15 -4.03
C ILE A 35 5.10 1.43 -4.42
N ALA A 36 4.52 0.61 -5.30
CA ALA A 36 3.13 0.74 -5.71
C ALA A 36 2.16 0.56 -4.53
N ALA A 37 2.43 -0.38 -3.61
CA ALA A 37 1.61 -0.59 -2.41
C ALA A 37 1.62 0.64 -1.49
N LEU A 38 2.77 1.29 -1.31
CA LEU A 38 2.90 2.52 -0.53
C LEU A 38 2.16 3.69 -1.17
N HIS A 39 2.30 3.88 -2.49
CA HIS A 39 1.59 4.93 -3.22
C HIS A 39 0.07 4.75 -3.14
N LEU A 40 -0.43 3.53 -3.28
CA LEU A 40 -1.86 3.24 -3.15
C LEU A 40 -2.36 3.56 -1.73
N ALA A 41 -1.62 3.19 -0.69
CA ALA A 41 -1.98 3.51 0.68
C ALA A 41 -2.07 5.03 0.90
N LEU A 42 -1.12 5.80 0.37
CA LEU A 42 -1.13 7.26 0.44
C LEU A 42 -2.35 7.86 -0.30
N GLN A 43 -2.68 7.35 -1.48
CA GLN A 43 -3.85 7.80 -2.25
C GLN A 43 -5.15 7.52 -1.50
N CYS A 44 -5.32 6.31 -0.93
CA CYS A 44 -6.47 5.97 -0.11
C CYS A 44 -6.56 6.85 1.14
N SER A 45 -5.42 7.17 1.77
CA SER A 45 -5.37 8.03 2.96
C SER A 45 -5.85 9.45 2.65
N LYS A 46 -5.40 10.03 1.53
CA LYS A 46 -5.87 11.35 1.07
C LYS A 46 -7.40 11.37 0.84
N ARG A 47 -7.92 10.39 0.09
CA ARG A 47 -9.37 10.25 -0.17
C ARG A 47 -10.19 10.04 1.10
N ARG A 48 -9.69 9.25 2.05
CA ARG A 48 -10.36 9.02 3.34
C ARG A 48 -10.43 10.31 4.17
N ARG A 49 -9.40 11.16 4.13
CA ARG A 49 -9.42 12.46 4.81
C ARG A 49 -10.43 13.42 4.20
N GLU A 50 -10.50 13.49 2.88
CA GLU A 50 -11.46 14.34 2.16
C GLU A 50 -12.91 13.95 2.48
N SER A 51 -13.21 12.65 2.43
CA SER A 51 -14.56 12.14 2.76
C SER A 51 -14.97 12.30 4.23
N HIS A 52 -14.03 12.52 5.15
CA HIS A 52 -14.29 12.73 6.58
C HIS A 52 -14.13 14.19 7.01
N GLN A 53 -13.88 15.12 6.07
CA GLN A 53 -13.80 16.53 6.39
C GLN A 53 -15.24 17.06 6.54
N PRO A 54 -15.62 17.63 7.70
CA PRO A 54 -16.92 18.27 7.81
C PRO A 54 -16.97 19.43 6.80
N GLU A 55 -18.07 19.54 6.06
CA GLU A 55 -18.39 20.67 5.18
C GLU A 55 -17.96 21.96 5.89
N ARG A 56 -16.96 22.65 5.35
CA ARG A 56 -16.48 23.91 5.93
C ARG A 56 -17.60 24.94 5.74
N SER A 57 -18.28 25.26 6.83
CA SER A 57 -19.26 26.36 6.91
C SER A 57 -18.60 27.72 6.77
#